data_AF-A0A1H0A0D9-F1
#
_entry.id   AF-A0A1H0A0D9-F1
#
_cell.length_a   1.000
_cell.length_b   1.000
_cell.length_c   1.000
_cell.angle_alpha   90.00
_cell.angle_beta   90.00
_cell.angle_gamma   90.00
#
_symmetry.space_group_name_H-M   'P 1'
#
loop_
_entity.id
_entity.type
_entity.pdbx_description
1 polymer ?
#
loop_
_entity_poly.entity_id
_entity_poly.type
_entity_poly.pdbx_seq_one_letter_code
_entity_poly.pdbx_strand_id
1 'polypeptide(L)'
;MIDREAVRDNAKYLRQVRPIDPEEIAEYVEGSPHPAVVKQTLREEAFDLGLVEQDDGTFVPVDEEPIAVQRWHPEAFPQEYSFALEDLLVREYGANWHMGDSGDTLRESVRRLKTDYYHQNPVAYDDTAAVGYALYHLPDNYAVVGYVLDELAKKGLLPRKLRVLDVGAGAGGPALGLSDYVGDDALVDYHAVEPSANADVLEHMLEETPRNFHTTVHRETAEDLNLDELSGGEEDDESDDAFDIVLFANVLSELDDPESVVQKYLDVVADDGSLVAIEPADLNTSTGLREVERAVTGPGSGLTVYSPTLRLWDGYEPADRGWSFDVRDDLDVPGFQHRLDEGNDSDEEESGTFVNVDVQFSHSILRKDKKRRFDIRASGSQHARMADMEEHVTERINLLAVKLSHNLSEGKNKLFKVGDGSEQVEHYAVLTRESVLNEELEHAPYGAILGFENVLALWNDDEGAYNLVVDAETVVDIVAA
;
A
#
# COMPACT_ATOMS: atom_id res chain seq x y z
N MET A 1 -11.56 -14.38 -37.66
CA MET A 1 -12.11 -14.53 -36.30
C MET A 1 -11.78 -15.95 -35.90
N ILE A 2 -10.99 -16.12 -34.84
CA ILE A 2 -10.62 -17.43 -34.31
C ILE A 2 -11.77 -17.97 -33.46
N ASP A 3 -11.92 -19.28 -33.42
CA ASP A 3 -12.81 -19.95 -32.46
C ASP A 3 -12.16 -19.91 -31.07
N ARG A 4 -12.54 -18.91 -30.26
CA ARG A 4 -11.99 -18.70 -28.90
C ARG A 4 -12.38 -19.83 -27.94
N GLU A 5 -13.59 -20.37 -28.08
CA GLU A 5 -14.09 -21.47 -27.26
C GLU A 5 -13.25 -22.72 -27.50
N ALA A 6 -12.95 -23.04 -28.76
CA ALA A 6 -12.04 -24.13 -29.10
C ALA A 6 -10.63 -23.96 -28.52
N VAL A 7 -10.07 -22.74 -28.52
CA VAL A 7 -8.77 -22.46 -27.86
C VAL A 7 -8.87 -22.71 -26.36
N ARG A 8 -9.91 -22.19 -25.70
CA ARG A 8 -10.14 -22.31 -24.26
C ARG A 8 -10.29 -23.77 -23.83
N ASP A 9 -11.08 -24.56 -24.57
CA ASP A 9 -11.31 -25.98 -24.28
C ASP A 9 -10.02 -26.82 -24.42
N ASN A 10 -9.24 -26.57 -25.48
CA ASN A 10 -7.94 -27.23 -25.65
C ASN A 10 -6.98 -26.87 -24.50
N ALA A 11 -6.95 -25.60 -24.07
CA ALA A 11 -6.13 -25.15 -22.95
C ALA A 11 -6.56 -25.81 -21.62
N LYS A 12 -7.86 -25.86 -21.32
CA LYS A 12 -8.43 -26.53 -20.13
C LYS A 12 -8.02 -28.00 -20.04
N TYR A 13 -7.92 -28.69 -21.18
CA TYR A 13 -7.46 -30.08 -21.23
C TYR A 13 -5.94 -30.19 -21.05
N LEU A 14 -5.16 -29.41 -21.82
CA LEU A 14 -3.70 -29.54 -21.85
C LEU A 14 -3.03 -29.11 -20.54
N ARG A 15 -3.58 -28.10 -19.84
CA ARG A 15 -3.03 -27.59 -18.57
C ARG A 15 -2.88 -28.66 -17.48
N GLN A 16 -3.64 -29.76 -17.56
CA GLN A 16 -3.59 -30.86 -16.59
C GLN A 16 -2.44 -31.85 -16.83
N VAL A 17 -1.73 -31.76 -17.96
CA VAL A 17 -0.82 -32.82 -18.42
C VAL A 17 0.58 -32.30 -18.74
N ARG A 18 0.72 -31.07 -19.27
CA ARG A 18 2.00 -30.48 -19.71
C ARG A 18 1.86 -28.97 -20.01
N PRO A 19 2.98 -28.25 -20.23
CA PRO A 19 2.95 -26.90 -20.79
C PRO A 19 2.19 -26.84 -22.13
N ILE A 20 1.50 -25.72 -22.36
CA ILE A 20 0.67 -25.46 -23.53
C ILE A 20 1.47 -24.68 -24.56
N ASP A 21 1.64 -25.26 -25.75
CA ASP A 21 2.27 -24.62 -26.89
C ASP A 21 1.20 -24.03 -27.83
N PRO A 22 1.21 -22.71 -28.10
CA PRO A 22 0.30 -22.10 -29.07
C PRO A 22 0.38 -22.70 -30.48
N GLU A 23 1.55 -23.20 -30.91
CA GLU A 23 1.71 -23.88 -32.19
C GLU A 23 0.92 -25.19 -32.22
N GLU A 24 0.89 -25.92 -31.11
CA GLU A 24 0.12 -27.16 -30.99
C GLU A 24 -1.40 -26.89 -31.01
N ILE A 25 -1.87 -25.90 -30.24
CA ILE A 25 -3.30 -25.53 -30.24
C ILE A 25 -3.76 -25.07 -31.63
N ALA A 26 -2.90 -24.39 -32.40
CA ALA A 26 -3.22 -23.99 -33.77
C ALA A 26 -3.53 -25.17 -34.70
N GLU A 27 -2.99 -26.36 -34.43
CA GLU A 27 -3.30 -27.59 -35.19
C GLU A 27 -4.68 -28.17 -34.85
N TYR A 28 -5.20 -27.92 -33.64
CA TYR A 28 -6.48 -28.45 -33.17
C TYR A 28 -7.68 -27.53 -33.45
N VAL A 29 -7.45 -26.24 -33.70
CA VAL A 29 -8.52 -25.26 -33.94
C VAL A 29 -8.92 -25.23 -35.42
N GLU A 30 -10.22 -25.24 -35.68
CA GLU A 30 -10.75 -25.19 -37.06
C GLU A 30 -10.26 -23.93 -37.80
N GLY A 31 -9.84 -24.12 -39.05
CA GLY A 31 -9.30 -23.04 -39.88
C GLY A 31 -7.79 -22.79 -39.71
N SER A 32 -7.11 -23.54 -38.83
CA SER A 32 -5.65 -23.49 -38.61
C SER A 32 -5.14 -22.05 -38.43
N PRO A 33 -5.62 -21.35 -37.38
CA PRO A 33 -5.22 -19.98 -37.12
C PRO A 33 -3.70 -19.86 -36.96
N HIS A 34 -3.15 -18.69 -37.21
CA HIS A 34 -1.73 -18.44 -36.98
C HIS A 34 -1.41 -18.58 -35.47
N PRO A 35 -0.32 -19.25 -35.06
CA PRO A 35 0.01 -19.45 -33.64
C PRO A 35 0.05 -18.16 -32.80
N ALA A 36 0.48 -17.05 -33.39
CA ALA A 36 0.43 -15.73 -32.73
C ALA A 36 -1.00 -15.29 -32.32
N VAL A 37 -2.03 -15.65 -33.10
CA VAL A 37 -3.43 -15.35 -32.76
C VAL A 37 -3.90 -16.25 -31.61
N VAL A 38 -3.52 -17.52 -31.63
CA VAL A 38 -3.78 -18.46 -30.53
C VAL A 38 -3.11 -17.98 -29.24
N LYS A 39 -1.84 -17.59 -29.32
CA LYS A 39 -1.05 -17.05 -28.21
C LYS A 39 -1.74 -15.82 -27.61
N GLN A 40 -2.18 -14.88 -28.46
CA GLN A 40 -2.91 -13.70 -28.01
C GLN A 40 -4.23 -14.09 -27.31
N THR A 41 -5.00 -15.02 -27.88
CA THR A 41 -6.23 -15.52 -27.23
C THR A 41 -5.96 -16.20 -25.89
N LEU A 42 -4.89 -17.01 -25.78
CA LEU A 42 -4.49 -17.62 -24.52
C LEU A 42 -4.09 -16.57 -23.48
N ARG A 43 -3.39 -15.52 -23.89
CA ARG A 43 -3.02 -14.41 -23.01
C ARG A 43 -4.25 -13.64 -22.52
N GLU A 44 -5.23 -13.41 -23.38
CA GLU A 44 -6.50 -12.75 -22.99
C GLU A 44 -7.35 -13.59 -22.03
N GLU A 45 -7.26 -14.93 -22.09
CA GLU A 45 -8.00 -15.85 -21.21
C GLU A 45 -7.12 -16.39 -20.06
N ALA A 46 -5.88 -15.88 -19.91
CA ALA A 46 -4.85 -16.46 -19.06
C ALA A 46 -5.28 -16.47 -17.59
N PHE A 47 -5.83 -15.37 -17.11
CA PHE A 47 -6.31 -15.24 -15.74
C PHE A 47 -7.41 -16.26 -15.41
N ASP A 48 -8.48 -16.31 -16.22
CA ASP A 48 -9.58 -17.28 -16.08
C ASP A 48 -9.09 -18.73 -16.13
N LEU A 49 -8.10 -19.00 -16.97
CA LEU A 49 -7.51 -20.33 -17.12
C LEU A 49 -6.43 -20.63 -16.07
N GLY A 50 -6.02 -19.66 -15.26
CA GLY A 50 -4.93 -19.80 -14.30
C GLY A 50 -3.61 -20.17 -14.97
N LEU A 51 -3.25 -19.48 -16.05
CA LEU A 51 -2.07 -19.76 -16.87
C LEU A 51 -1.07 -18.61 -16.84
N VAL A 52 0.20 -18.93 -16.68
CA VAL A 52 1.34 -18.02 -16.76
C VAL A 52 2.07 -18.26 -18.09
N GLU A 53 2.35 -17.19 -18.84
CA GLU A 53 3.17 -17.23 -20.04
C GLU A 53 4.67 -17.21 -19.69
N GLN A 54 5.39 -18.24 -20.15
CA GLN A 54 6.83 -18.39 -19.99
C GLN A 54 7.61 -17.62 -21.07
N ASP A 55 8.91 -17.40 -20.85
CA ASP A 55 9.78 -16.70 -21.81
C ASP A 55 9.87 -17.38 -23.18
N ASP A 56 9.69 -18.70 -23.23
CA ASP A 56 9.67 -19.47 -24.48
C ASP A 56 8.34 -19.37 -25.24
N GLY A 57 7.35 -18.66 -24.67
CA GLY A 57 6.03 -18.45 -25.24
C GLY A 57 5.02 -19.57 -24.99
N THR A 58 5.39 -20.60 -24.22
CA THR A 58 4.45 -21.61 -23.73
C THR A 58 3.71 -21.12 -22.48
N PHE A 59 2.58 -21.75 -22.16
CA PHE A 59 1.77 -21.43 -20.99
C PHE A 59 1.75 -22.60 -20.01
N VAL A 60 1.90 -22.31 -18.72
CA VAL A 60 1.81 -23.31 -17.64
C VAL A 60 0.78 -22.90 -16.60
N PRO A 61 0.17 -23.85 -15.87
CA PRO A 61 -0.64 -23.51 -14.71
C PRO A 61 0.15 -22.63 -13.72
N VAL A 62 -0.51 -21.61 -13.19
CA VAL A 62 -0.01 -20.85 -12.04
C VAL A 62 0.15 -21.80 -10.85
N ASP A 63 1.20 -21.58 -10.06
CA ASP A 63 1.46 -22.36 -8.85
C ASP A 63 0.46 -21.96 -7.75
N GLU A 64 0.06 -22.94 -6.94
CA GLU A 64 -0.86 -22.75 -5.81
C GLU A 64 -0.13 -22.24 -4.56
N GLU A 65 1.22 -22.32 -4.52
CA GLU A 65 1.98 -21.74 -3.42
C GLU A 65 1.85 -20.20 -3.42
N PRO A 66 1.62 -19.56 -2.25
CA PRO A 66 1.59 -18.11 -2.13
C PRO A 66 2.87 -17.45 -2.63
N ILE A 67 2.80 -16.15 -2.92
CA ILE A 67 3.96 -15.33 -3.24
C ILE A 67 4.95 -15.37 -2.07
N ALA A 68 6.23 -15.61 -2.39
CA ALA A 68 7.29 -15.66 -1.40
C ALA A 68 7.63 -14.26 -0.87
N VAL A 69 8.15 -14.20 0.36
CA VAL A 69 8.65 -12.95 0.95
C VAL A 69 9.86 -12.46 0.15
N GLN A 70 9.74 -11.28 -0.47
CA GLN A 70 10.75 -10.77 -1.41
C GLN A 70 11.95 -10.06 -0.78
N ARG A 71 11.98 -9.88 0.56
CA ARG A 71 12.98 -9.00 1.22
C ARG A 71 13.02 -7.61 0.56
N TRP A 72 11.83 -7.04 0.35
CA TRP A 72 11.66 -5.75 -0.30
C TRP A 72 12.44 -4.64 0.43
N HIS A 73 13.36 -4.02 -0.29
CA HIS A 73 14.20 -2.90 0.16
C HIS A 73 14.78 -2.20 -1.08
N PRO A 74 13.96 -1.47 -1.86
CA PRO A 74 14.45 -0.77 -3.02
C PRO A 74 15.40 0.35 -2.58
N GLU A 75 16.59 0.41 -3.18
CA GLU A 75 17.54 1.51 -2.98
C GLU A 75 17.31 2.65 -3.98
N ALA A 76 16.62 2.38 -5.10
CA ALA A 76 16.38 3.35 -6.17
C ALA A 76 15.07 3.05 -6.90
N PHE A 77 14.51 4.06 -7.57
CA PHE A 77 13.41 3.87 -8.51
C PHE A 77 13.92 3.18 -9.80
N PRO A 78 13.26 2.12 -10.31
CA PRO A 78 13.74 1.38 -11.46
C PRO A 78 14.00 2.25 -12.70
N GLN A 79 15.08 1.94 -13.41
CA GLN A 79 15.52 2.73 -14.56
C GLN A 79 14.55 2.62 -15.74
N GLU A 80 13.90 1.46 -15.93
CA GLU A 80 12.93 1.23 -17.00
C GLU A 80 11.72 2.15 -16.84
N TYR A 81 11.13 2.20 -15.64
CA TYR A 81 10.05 3.13 -15.30
C TYR A 81 10.50 4.60 -15.36
N SER A 82 11.73 4.91 -14.94
CA SER A 82 12.30 6.25 -15.10
C SER A 82 12.34 6.68 -16.57
N PHE A 83 12.73 5.78 -17.48
CA PHE A 83 12.76 6.07 -18.91
C PHE A 83 11.36 6.21 -19.52
N ALA A 84 10.39 5.43 -19.06
CA ALA A 84 9.00 5.55 -19.51
C ALA A 84 8.43 6.94 -19.16
N LEU A 85 8.60 7.41 -17.92
CA LEU A 85 8.18 8.76 -17.53
C LEU A 85 8.92 9.85 -18.31
N GLU A 86 10.24 9.69 -18.51
CA GLU A 86 11.03 10.64 -19.28
C GLU A 86 10.62 10.71 -20.76
N ASP A 87 10.23 9.58 -21.35
CA ASP A 87 9.71 9.55 -22.72
C ASP A 87 8.38 10.32 -22.83
N LEU A 88 7.49 10.19 -21.84
CA LEU A 88 6.27 11.01 -21.76
C LEU A 88 6.62 12.52 -21.67
N LEU A 89 7.53 12.90 -20.77
CA LEU A 89 7.99 14.28 -20.62
C LEU A 89 8.59 14.84 -21.92
N VAL A 90 9.37 14.04 -22.65
CA VAL A 90 9.97 14.43 -23.93
C VAL A 90 8.90 14.58 -25.02
N ARG A 91 7.90 13.70 -25.06
CA ARG A 91 6.79 13.79 -26.02
C ARG A 91 5.97 15.06 -25.82
N GLU A 92 5.69 15.44 -24.58
CA GLU A 92 4.81 16.56 -24.25
C GLU A 92 5.54 17.91 -24.23
N TYR A 93 6.71 17.96 -23.59
CA TYR A 93 7.43 19.20 -23.30
C TYR A 93 8.76 19.34 -24.09
N GLY A 94 9.13 18.31 -24.87
CA GLY A 94 10.34 18.30 -25.69
C GLY A 94 11.59 17.82 -24.95
N ALA A 95 12.69 17.66 -25.71
CA ALA A 95 13.94 17.06 -25.19
C ALA A 95 14.57 17.80 -23.99
N ASN A 96 14.27 19.10 -23.84
CA ASN A 96 14.74 19.94 -22.72
C ASN A 96 13.58 20.32 -21.79
N TRP A 97 12.65 19.41 -21.56
CA TRP A 97 11.45 19.61 -20.73
C TRP A 97 11.73 20.23 -19.35
N HIS A 98 12.93 19.99 -18.78
CA HIS A 98 13.36 20.50 -17.48
C HIS A 98 13.88 21.95 -17.50
N MET A 99 13.99 22.59 -18.67
CA MET A 99 14.56 23.94 -18.83
C MET A 99 13.53 24.93 -19.37
N GLY A 100 13.76 26.23 -19.11
CA GLY A 100 12.96 27.33 -19.64
C GLY A 100 11.48 27.21 -19.28
N ASP A 101 10.61 27.73 -20.16
CA ASP A 101 9.15 27.80 -19.92
C ASP A 101 8.52 26.44 -19.54
N SER A 102 8.99 25.33 -20.14
CA SER A 102 8.52 23.98 -19.81
C SER A 102 8.92 23.55 -18.40
N GLY A 103 10.19 23.74 -18.04
CA GLY A 103 10.67 23.44 -16.69
C GLY A 103 9.96 24.29 -15.64
N ASP A 104 9.77 25.58 -15.93
CA ASP A 104 9.07 26.51 -15.04
C ASP A 104 7.61 26.10 -14.82
N THR A 105 6.94 25.64 -15.88
CA THR A 105 5.58 25.11 -15.81
C THR A 105 5.49 23.87 -14.92
N LEU A 106 6.42 22.91 -15.08
CA LEU A 106 6.46 21.69 -14.27
C LEU A 106 6.78 21.99 -12.80
N ARG A 107 7.75 22.87 -12.54
CA ARG A 107 8.06 23.32 -11.17
C ARG A 107 6.86 24.00 -10.51
N GLU A 108 6.17 24.88 -11.23
CA GLU A 108 4.98 25.54 -10.72
C GLU A 108 3.84 24.55 -10.44
N SER A 109 3.69 23.53 -11.28
CA SER A 109 2.76 22.43 -11.06
C SER A 109 3.06 21.72 -9.74
N VAL A 110 4.32 21.33 -9.51
CA VAL A 110 4.76 20.69 -8.25
C VAL A 110 4.56 21.61 -7.05
N ARG A 111 4.90 22.91 -7.16
CA ARG A 111 4.68 23.89 -6.09
C ARG A 111 3.20 24.01 -5.73
N ARG A 112 2.32 24.04 -6.74
CA ARG A 112 0.87 24.10 -6.56
C ARG A 112 0.38 22.85 -5.82
N LEU A 113 0.75 21.66 -6.27
CA LEU A 113 0.41 20.39 -5.60
C LEU A 113 0.84 20.41 -4.12
N LYS A 114 2.09 20.75 -3.83
CA LYS A 114 2.61 20.87 -2.45
C LYS A 114 1.80 21.86 -1.61
N THR A 115 1.46 23.01 -2.20
CA THR A 115 0.66 24.06 -1.53
C THR A 115 -0.75 23.57 -1.23
N ASP A 116 -1.39 22.91 -2.20
CA ASP A 116 -2.74 22.42 -2.06
C ASP A 116 -2.85 21.28 -1.04
N TYR A 117 -1.91 20.33 -1.03
CA TYR A 117 -1.85 19.32 0.03
C TYR A 117 -1.61 19.93 1.41
N TYR A 118 -0.65 20.86 1.52
CA TYR A 118 -0.34 21.51 2.80
C TYR A 118 -1.55 22.28 3.37
N HIS A 119 -2.35 22.90 2.50
CA HIS A 119 -3.55 23.65 2.89
C HIS A 119 -4.85 22.85 2.83
N GLN A 120 -4.80 21.57 2.44
CA GLN A 120 -5.96 20.70 2.23
C GLN A 120 -6.97 21.31 1.25
N ASN A 121 -6.47 21.95 0.18
CA ASN A 121 -7.31 22.44 -0.90
C ASN A 121 -7.70 21.25 -1.81
N PRO A 122 -8.89 21.29 -2.44
CA PRO A 122 -9.23 20.34 -3.49
C PRO A 122 -8.23 20.43 -4.64
N VAL A 123 -7.68 19.28 -5.04
CA VAL A 123 -6.75 19.17 -6.17
C VAL A 123 -7.51 18.72 -7.40
N ALA A 124 -7.32 19.44 -8.52
CA ALA A 124 -7.79 19.00 -9.82
C ALA A 124 -6.57 18.59 -10.65
N TYR A 125 -6.52 17.32 -11.04
CA TYR A 125 -5.45 16.79 -11.87
C TYR A 125 -5.78 17.01 -13.36
N ASP A 126 -5.36 18.16 -13.87
CA ASP A 126 -5.19 18.37 -15.32
C ASP A 126 -3.92 17.70 -15.84
N ASP A 127 -3.73 17.66 -17.16
CA ASP A 127 -2.59 16.98 -17.81
C ASP A 127 -1.23 17.38 -17.21
N THR A 128 -1.03 18.67 -16.90
CA THR A 128 0.23 19.17 -16.33
C THR A 128 0.37 18.84 -14.83
N ALA A 129 -0.74 18.83 -14.09
CA ALA A 129 -0.76 18.35 -12.71
C ALA A 129 -0.47 16.86 -12.63
N ALA A 130 -0.98 16.04 -13.55
CA ALA A 130 -0.75 14.61 -13.59
C ALA A 130 0.73 14.26 -13.79
N VAL A 131 1.38 14.89 -14.78
CA VAL A 131 2.82 14.70 -15.01
C VAL A 131 3.67 15.30 -13.88
N GLY A 132 3.25 16.42 -13.31
CA GLY A 132 3.89 17.01 -12.12
C GLY A 132 3.80 16.10 -10.89
N TYR A 133 2.65 15.46 -10.68
CA TYR A 133 2.43 14.47 -9.63
C TYR A 133 3.33 13.24 -9.85
N ALA A 134 3.38 12.68 -11.06
CA ALA A 134 4.25 11.56 -11.38
C ALA A 134 5.74 11.88 -11.16
N LEU A 135 6.19 13.07 -11.59
CA LEU A 135 7.55 13.55 -11.35
C LEU A 135 7.92 13.58 -9.86
N TYR A 136 6.97 13.90 -8.98
CA TYR A 136 7.24 14.08 -7.56
C TYR A 136 6.94 12.84 -6.71
N HIS A 137 5.89 12.08 -7.03
CA HIS A 137 5.35 11.03 -6.16
C HIS A 137 5.47 9.59 -6.70
N LEU A 138 5.94 9.40 -7.93
CA LEU A 138 6.08 8.04 -8.48
C LEU A 138 7.12 7.18 -7.70
N PRO A 139 8.31 7.69 -7.34
CA PRO A 139 9.36 6.89 -6.67
C PRO A 139 8.99 6.37 -5.28
N ASP A 140 8.52 7.26 -4.41
CA ASP A 140 8.11 6.94 -3.04
C ASP A 140 6.88 6.03 -3.05
N ASN A 141 5.86 6.33 -3.85
CA ASN A 141 4.67 5.48 -3.94
C ASN A 141 4.99 4.07 -4.45
N TYR A 142 5.94 3.94 -5.40
CA TYR A 142 6.47 2.65 -5.84
C TYR A 142 7.10 1.86 -4.69
N ALA A 143 7.90 2.51 -3.84
CA ALA A 143 8.58 1.83 -2.75
C ALA A 143 7.60 1.39 -1.64
N VAL A 144 6.65 2.26 -1.29
CA VAL A 144 5.75 2.08 -0.13
C VAL A 144 4.90 0.81 -0.26
N VAL A 145 4.29 0.56 -1.43
CA VAL A 145 3.36 -0.57 -1.61
C VAL A 145 4.01 -1.91 -1.27
N GLY A 146 5.27 -2.14 -1.68
CA GLY A 146 5.97 -3.39 -1.43
C GLY A 146 6.24 -3.64 0.05
N TYR A 147 6.48 -2.59 0.86
CA TYR A 147 6.63 -2.75 2.31
C TYR A 147 5.33 -3.21 2.99
N VAL A 148 4.18 -2.74 2.50
CA VAL A 148 2.86 -3.13 3.02
C VAL A 148 2.51 -4.56 2.58
N LEU A 149 2.76 -4.90 1.31
CA LEU A 149 2.58 -6.26 0.77
C LEU A 149 3.43 -7.29 1.53
N ASP A 150 4.65 -6.91 1.96
CA ASP A 150 5.54 -7.78 2.74
C ASP A 150 4.92 -8.26 4.06
N GLU A 151 4.00 -7.49 4.65
CA GLU A 151 3.27 -7.92 5.86
C GLU A 151 2.27 -9.05 5.61
N LEU A 152 1.70 -9.11 4.39
CA LEU A 152 0.81 -10.18 3.95
C LEU A 152 1.63 -11.39 3.50
N ALA A 153 2.69 -11.19 2.71
CA ALA A 153 3.55 -12.28 2.22
C ALA A 153 4.19 -13.06 3.37
N LYS A 154 4.62 -12.38 4.45
CA LYS A 154 5.17 -13.01 5.67
C LYS A 154 4.24 -14.06 6.31
N LYS A 155 2.94 -14.00 6.05
CA LYS A 155 1.94 -14.98 6.54
C LYS A 155 1.33 -15.83 5.43
N GLY A 156 1.88 -15.78 4.21
CA GLY A 156 1.36 -16.49 3.05
C GLY A 156 -0.05 -16.05 2.68
N LEU A 157 -0.34 -14.75 2.80
CA LEU A 157 -1.65 -14.15 2.53
C LEU A 157 -1.76 -13.49 1.15
N LEU A 158 -0.76 -13.70 0.30
CA LEU A 158 -0.71 -13.17 -1.06
C LEU A 158 -0.73 -14.35 -2.03
N PRO A 159 -1.87 -14.67 -2.66
CA PRO A 159 -1.92 -15.74 -3.65
C PRO A 159 -1.11 -15.36 -4.90
N ARG A 160 -0.64 -16.36 -5.64
CA ARG A 160 0.16 -16.15 -6.86
C ARG A 160 -0.68 -15.87 -8.09
N LYS A 161 -1.94 -16.32 -8.09
CA LYS A 161 -3.00 -15.79 -8.95
C LYS A 161 -3.71 -14.72 -8.14
N LEU A 162 -3.56 -13.45 -8.54
CA LEU A 162 -3.94 -12.30 -7.72
C LEU A 162 -4.90 -11.40 -8.48
N ARG A 163 -6.04 -11.07 -7.89
CA ARG A 163 -6.95 -10.04 -8.37
C ARG A 163 -6.83 -8.79 -7.52
N VAL A 164 -6.53 -7.66 -8.15
CA VAL A 164 -6.27 -6.38 -7.46
C VAL A 164 -7.21 -5.30 -7.97
N LEU A 165 -7.82 -4.55 -7.05
CA LEU A 165 -8.56 -3.33 -7.36
C LEU A 165 -7.89 -2.14 -6.68
N ASP A 166 -7.22 -1.30 -7.47
CA ASP A 166 -6.53 -0.09 -7.03
C ASP A 166 -7.41 1.15 -7.25
N VAL A 167 -7.87 1.74 -6.16
CA VAL A 167 -8.81 2.87 -6.14
C VAL A 167 -8.01 4.17 -5.98
N GLY A 168 -8.15 5.09 -6.93
CA GLY A 168 -7.30 6.28 -7.01
C GLY A 168 -5.89 5.91 -7.44
N ALA A 169 -5.76 5.12 -8.52
CA ALA A 169 -4.49 4.56 -8.96
C ALA A 169 -3.43 5.62 -9.35
N GLY A 170 -3.84 6.87 -9.52
CA GLY A 170 -2.95 8.00 -9.75
C GLY A 170 -2.07 7.76 -10.98
N ALA A 171 -0.80 8.10 -10.87
CA ALA A 171 0.17 7.89 -11.95
C ALA A 171 0.77 6.47 -12.00
N GLY A 172 0.31 5.53 -11.16
CA GLY A 172 0.71 4.13 -11.20
C GLY A 172 1.88 3.71 -10.31
N GLY A 173 2.34 4.55 -9.38
CA GLY A 173 3.41 4.19 -8.44
C GLY A 173 3.15 2.86 -7.71
N PRO A 174 1.99 2.70 -7.04
CA PRO A 174 1.63 1.44 -6.38
C PRO A 174 1.50 0.26 -7.36
N ALA A 175 1.02 0.49 -8.58
CA ALA A 175 0.89 -0.55 -9.60
C ALA A 175 2.26 -1.16 -9.96
N LEU A 176 3.25 -0.29 -10.22
CA LEU A 176 4.61 -0.69 -10.57
C LEU A 176 5.31 -1.41 -9.40
N GLY A 177 5.14 -0.90 -8.18
CA GLY A 177 5.71 -1.53 -6.99
C GLY A 177 5.08 -2.89 -6.70
N LEU A 178 3.77 -3.04 -6.94
CA LEU A 178 3.09 -4.33 -6.84
C LEU A 178 3.60 -5.31 -7.90
N SER A 179 3.69 -4.87 -9.17
CA SER A 179 4.23 -5.67 -10.29
C SER A 179 5.62 -6.25 -9.96
N ASP A 180 6.54 -5.41 -9.50
CA ASP A 180 7.90 -5.84 -9.16
C ASP A 180 7.95 -6.72 -7.90
N TYR A 181 7.07 -6.46 -6.93
CA TYR A 181 6.97 -7.26 -5.70
C TYR A 181 6.46 -8.68 -5.98
N VAL A 182 5.45 -8.84 -6.84
CA VAL A 182 4.87 -10.17 -7.08
C VAL A 182 5.74 -11.04 -7.99
N GLY A 183 6.52 -10.42 -8.89
CA GLY A 183 7.44 -11.10 -9.80
C GLY A 183 6.77 -11.74 -11.03
N ASP A 184 7.60 -12.17 -11.97
CA ASP A 184 7.17 -12.65 -13.30
C ASP A 184 6.36 -13.97 -13.30
N ASP A 185 6.45 -14.73 -12.21
CA ASP A 185 5.74 -16.00 -12.02
C ASP A 185 4.36 -15.82 -11.38
N ALA A 186 3.99 -14.60 -11.00
CA ALA A 186 2.64 -14.25 -10.61
C ALA A 186 1.74 -14.02 -11.83
N LEU A 187 0.45 -14.31 -11.64
CA LEU A 187 -0.60 -14.04 -12.62
C LEU A 187 -1.56 -13.02 -12.01
N VAL A 188 -1.53 -11.79 -12.50
CA VAL A 188 -2.26 -10.67 -11.91
C VAL A 188 -3.35 -10.18 -12.85
N ASP A 189 -4.56 -10.02 -12.33
CA ASP A 189 -5.64 -9.25 -12.94
C ASP A 189 -5.82 -7.96 -12.14
N TYR A 190 -5.31 -6.87 -12.71
CA TYR A 190 -5.18 -5.56 -12.09
C TYR A 190 -6.21 -4.59 -12.64
N HIS A 191 -7.12 -4.15 -11.77
CA HIS A 191 -8.12 -3.15 -12.05
C HIS A 191 -7.71 -1.83 -11.40
N ALA A 192 -7.60 -0.77 -12.17
CA ALA A 192 -7.35 0.59 -11.66
C ALA A 192 -8.58 1.47 -11.81
N VAL A 193 -8.88 2.29 -10.82
CA VAL A 193 -9.92 3.32 -10.85
C VAL A 193 -9.24 4.67 -10.79
N GLU A 194 -9.26 5.42 -11.89
CA GLU A 194 -8.62 6.73 -12.00
C GLU A 194 -9.42 7.62 -12.97
N PRO A 195 -10.24 8.56 -12.46
CA PRO A 195 -11.10 9.39 -13.30
C PRO A 195 -10.40 10.61 -13.92
N SER A 196 -9.21 10.98 -13.44
CA SER A 196 -8.52 12.21 -13.83
C SER A 196 -7.52 12.03 -14.99
N ALA A 197 -6.80 13.09 -15.35
CA ALA A 197 -5.73 13.03 -16.34
C ALA A 197 -4.56 12.10 -15.93
N ASN A 198 -4.47 11.75 -14.64
CA ASN A 198 -3.52 10.74 -14.16
C ASN A 198 -3.69 9.39 -14.88
N ALA A 199 -4.90 9.05 -15.35
CA ALA A 199 -5.15 7.80 -16.09
C ALA A 199 -4.29 7.67 -17.35
N ASP A 200 -3.98 8.78 -18.04
CA ASP A 200 -3.14 8.75 -19.24
C ASP A 200 -1.67 8.45 -18.89
N VAL A 201 -1.20 8.97 -17.75
CA VAL A 201 0.14 8.66 -17.22
C VAL A 201 0.18 7.20 -16.76
N LEU A 202 -0.84 6.77 -16.00
CA LEU A 202 -0.98 5.39 -15.52
C LEU A 202 -0.94 4.39 -16.66
N GLU A 203 -1.77 4.57 -17.70
CA GLU A 203 -1.81 3.67 -18.86
C GLU A 203 -0.44 3.56 -19.53
N HIS A 204 0.28 4.68 -19.71
CA HIS A 204 1.63 4.69 -20.26
C HIS A 204 2.63 3.97 -19.35
N MET A 205 2.54 4.14 -18.02
CA MET A 205 3.40 3.43 -17.07
C MET A 205 3.10 1.92 -17.03
N LEU A 206 1.83 1.52 -17.15
CA LEU A 206 1.40 0.13 -17.14
C LEU A 206 1.89 -0.65 -18.38
N GLU A 207 2.24 0.02 -19.49
CA GLU A 207 2.86 -0.62 -20.66
C GLU A 207 4.20 -1.31 -20.32
N GLU A 208 4.88 -0.88 -19.26
CA GLU A 208 6.14 -1.45 -18.79
C GLU A 208 5.94 -2.66 -17.87
N THR A 209 4.71 -3.00 -17.47
CA THR A 209 4.45 -4.16 -16.61
C THR A 209 4.62 -5.49 -17.38
N PRO A 210 5.00 -6.59 -16.71
CA PRO A 210 5.23 -7.88 -17.36
C PRO A 210 3.97 -8.44 -18.02
N ARG A 211 4.16 -9.34 -18.99
CA ARG A 211 3.10 -9.98 -19.79
C ARG A 211 2.00 -10.74 -19.02
N ASN A 212 2.27 -11.12 -17.77
CA ASN A 212 1.32 -11.83 -16.88
C ASN A 212 0.61 -10.88 -15.91
N PHE A 213 0.84 -9.57 -16.06
CA PHE A 213 0.18 -8.49 -15.34
C PHE A 213 -0.87 -7.88 -16.27
N HIS A 214 -2.11 -8.37 -16.16
CA HIS A 214 -3.21 -7.97 -17.01
C HIS A 214 -3.88 -6.73 -16.41
N THR A 215 -4.06 -5.67 -17.19
CA THR A 215 -4.53 -4.38 -16.66
C THR A 215 -5.85 -3.95 -17.29
N THR A 216 -6.72 -3.37 -16.46
CA THR A 216 -7.95 -2.71 -16.87
C THR A 216 -8.07 -1.37 -16.14
N VAL A 217 -8.20 -0.26 -16.88
CA VAL A 217 -8.33 1.09 -16.31
C VAL A 217 -9.79 1.58 -16.44
N HIS A 218 -10.40 1.87 -15.29
CA HIS A 218 -11.75 2.42 -15.14
C HIS A 218 -11.64 3.92 -14.89
N ARG A 219 -12.23 4.73 -15.78
CA ARG A 219 -12.16 6.21 -15.73
C ARG A 219 -13.37 6.84 -15.05
N GLU A 220 -14.08 6.06 -14.23
CA GLU A 220 -15.20 6.50 -13.41
C GLU A 220 -14.68 6.89 -12.02
N THR A 221 -15.43 7.72 -11.29
CA THR A 221 -15.08 7.99 -9.88
C THR A 221 -15.31 6.75 -9.03
N ALA A 222 -14.65 6.66 -7.87
CA ALA A 222 -14.82 5.53 -6.96
C ALA A 222 -16.28 5.41 -6.47
N GLU A 223 -16.95 6.55 -6.30
CA GLU A 223 -18.34 6.66 -5.90
C GLU A 223 -19.28 6.08 -6.97
N ASP A 224 -19.02 6.38 -8.24
CA ASP A 224 -19.90 6.03 -9.36
C ASP A 224 -19.63 4.64 -9.97
N LEU A 225 -18.43 4.10 -9.80
CA LEU A 225 -18.04 2.79 -10.35
C LEU A 225 -19.03 1.69 -9.94
N ASN A 226 -19.54 0.94 -10.92
CA ASN A 226 -20.45 -0.17 -10.68
C ASN A 226 -19.68 -1.45 -10.32
N LEU A 227 -19.58 -1.72 -9.02
CA LEU A 227 -18.84 -2.89 -8.52
C LEU A 227 -19.50 -4.23 -8.89
N ASP A 228 -20.82 -4.26 -9.11
CA ASP A 228 -21.54 -5.48 -9.52
C ASP A 228 -21.14 -5.94 -10.94
N GLU A 229 -20.67 -5.03 -11.78
CA GLU A 229 -20.15 -5.36 -13.11
C GLU A 229 -18.72 -5.92 -13.06
N LEU A 230 -17.97 -5.60 -12.01
CA LEU A 230 -16.60 -6.09 -11.80
C LEU A 230 -16.56 -7.46 -11.12
N SER A 231 -17.59 -7.80 -10.34
CA SER A 231 -17.70 -9.03 -9.56
C SER A 231 -18.42 -10.18 -10.28
N GLY A 232 -18.59 -10.10 -11.61
CA GLY A 232 -19.18 -11.17 -12.41
C GLY A 232 -20.69 -11.32 -12.17
N GLY A 233 -21.51 -10.68 -13.00
CA GLY A 233 -22.97 -10.71 -12.87
C GLY A 233 -23.58 -12.11 -12.95
N GLU A 234 -24.56 -12.36 -12.08
CA GLU A 234 -25.57 -13.44 -11.97
C GLU A 234 -25.68 -14.52 -13.09
N GLU A 235 -24.65 -15.25 -13.50
CA GLU A 235 -24.82 -16.47 -14.31
C GLU A 235 -23.82 -17.58 -13.93
N ASP A 236 -24.28 -18.48 -13.05
CA ASP A 236 -23.91 -19.89 -12.93
C ASP A 236 -22.46 -20.30 -13.27
N ASP A 237 -21.50 -19.97 -12.41
CA ASP A 237 -20.44 -20.88 -11.94
C ASP A 237 -19.88 -20.31 -10.63
N GLU A 238 -19.30 -21.16 -9.77
CA GLU A 238 -18.64 -20.78 -8.51
C GLU A 238 -17.34 -19.97 -8.78
N SER A 239 -17.40 -18.85 -9.52
CA SER A 239 -16.23 -18.01 -9.82
C SER A 239 -15.88 -17.10 -8.65
N ASP A 240 -14.62 -17.21 -8.21
CA ASP A 240 -13.89 -16.29 -7.33
C ASP A 240 -13.73 -14.91 -8.01
N ASP A 241 -14.82 -14.18 -8.21
CA ASP A 241 -14.80 -12.83 -8.79
C ASP A 241 -14.58 -11.74 -7.71
N ALA A 242 -14.19 -12.13 -6.51
CA ALA A 242 -13.77 -11.19 -5.47
C ALA A 242 -12.30 -10.78 -5.65
N PHE A 243 -11.93 -9.64 -5.08
CA PHE A 243 -10.57 -9.13 -5.11
C PHE A 243 -9.78 -9.62 -3.91
N ASP A 244 -8.60 -10.20 -4.16
CA ASP A 244 -7.65 -10.58 -3.11
C ASP A 244 -7.10 -9.34 -2.40
N ILE A 245 -6.90 -8.25 -3.16
CA ILE A 245 -6.49 -6.95 -2.65
C ILE A 245 -7.39 -5.86 -3.22
N VAL A 246 -7.94 -5.04 -2.33
CA VAL A 246 -8.48 -3.72 -2.69
C VAL A 246 -7.58 -2.66 -2.06
N LEU A 247 -6.94 -1.85 -2.89
CA LEU A 247 -5.95 -0.85 -2.50
C LEU A 247 -6.55 0.57 -2.58
N PHE A 248 -6.33 1.35 -1.53
CA PHE A 248 -6.59 2.78 -1.46
C PHE A 248 -5.25 3.46 -1.12
N ALA A 249 -4.49 3.87 -2.13
CA ALA A 249 -3.18 4.46 -1.95
C ALA A 249 -3.20 5.96 -2.24
N ASN A 250 -3.09 6.78 -1.18
CA ASN A 250 -3.10 8.25 -1.20
C ASN A 250 -4.38 8.87 -1.77
N VAL A 251 -5.52 8.21 -1.56
CA VAL A 251 -6.81 8.61 -2.13
C VAL A 251 -7.85 8.95 -1.07
N LEU A 252 -7.70 8.49 0.19
CA LEU A 252 -8.77 8.64 1.18
C LEU A 252 -9.06 10.11 1.49
N SER A 253 -8.03 10.96 1.49
CA SER A 253 -8.18 12.40 1.67
C SER A 253 -8.75 13.12 0.44
N GLU A 254 -8.82 12.45 -0.72
CA GLU A 254 -9.37 13.00 -1.96
C GLU A 254 -10.86 12.69 -2.16
N LEU A 255 -11.39 11.76 -1.37
CA LEU A 255 -12.81 11.35 -1.42
C LEU A 255 -13.70 12.31 -0.63
N ASP A 256 -14.91 12.53 -1.13
CA ASP A 256 -15.93 13.35 -0.44
C ASP A 256 -16.46 12.65 0.84
N ASP A 257 -16.61 11.32 0.78
CA ASP A 257 -17.06 10.46 1.89
C ASP A 257 -16.24 9.16 1.91
N PRO A 258 -15.00 9.20 2.43
CA PRO A 258 -14.11 8.04 2.40
C PRO A 258 -14.66 6.85 3.20
N GLU A 259 -15.42 7.07 4.27
CA GLU A 259 -16.01 6.00 5.08
C GLU A 259 -17.00 5.18 4.24
N SER A 260 -17.94 5.85 3.56
CA SER A 260 -18.93 5.19 2.72
C SER A 260 -18.29 4.46 1.54
N VAL A 261 -17.26 5.06 0.92
CA VAL A 261 -16.53 4.43 -0.19
C VAL A 261 -15.78 3.20 0.29
N VAL A 262 -15.03 3.26 1.40
CA VAL A 262 -14.35 2.07 1.94
C VAL A 262 -15.34 0.97 2.30
N GLN A 263 -16.51 1.30 2.88
CA GLN A 263 -17.57 0.32 3.14
C GLN A 263 -18.09 -0.34 1.87
N LYS A 264 -18.36 0.44 0.82
CA LYS A 264 -18.78 -0.07 -0.50
C LYS A 264 -17.76 -1.05 -1.08
N TYR A 265 -16.47 -0.70 -1.02
CA TYR A 265 -15.41 -1.51 -1.62
C TYR A 265 -15.03 -2.73 -0.76
N LEU A 266 -15.33 -2.73 0.54
CA LEU A 266 -15.22 -3.93 1.35
C LEU A 266 -16.09 -5.07 0.78
N ASP A 267 -17.23 -4.80 0.15
CA ASP A 267 -18.14 -5.85 -0.35
C ASP A 267 -17.51 -6.73 -1.43
N VAL A 268 -16.56 -6.20 -2.22
CA VAL A 268 -15.85 -6.96 -3.26
C VAL A 268 -14.52 -7.57 -2.82
N VAL A 269 -14.10 -7.35 -1.57
CA VAL A 269 -12.91 -8.03 -1.01
C VAL A 269 -13.25 -9.50 -0.77
N ALA A 270 -12.39 -10.41 -1.23
CA ALA A 270 -12.51 -11.85 -0.98
C ALA A 270 -12.57 -12.14 0.53
N ASP A 271 -13.19 -13.26 0.93
CA ASP A 271 -13.37 -13.59 2.35
C ASP A 271 -12.03 -13.68 3.10
N ASP A 272 -10.98 -14.16 2.44
CA ASP A 272 -9.59 -14.20 2.90
C ASP A 272 -8.69 -13.15 2.22
N GLY A 273 -9.28 -12.21 1.50
CA GLY A 273 -8.60 -11.04 0.92
C GLY A 273 -8.31 -9.94 1.95
N SER A 274 -7.76 -8.84 1.45
CA SER A 274 -7.41 -7.68 2.25
C SER A 274 -7.81 -6.37 1.59
N LEU A 275 -8.39 -5.46 2.37
CA LEU A 275 -8.43 -4.06 2.02
C LEU A 275 -7.19 -3.39 2.62
N VAL A 276 -6.44 -2.69 1.78
CA VAL A 276 -5.20 -2.01 2.14
C VAL A 276 -5.39 -0.52 1.89
N ALA A 277 -5.18 0.29 2.93
CA ALA A 277 -5.13 1.74 2.81
C ALA A 277 -3.70 2.22 3.11
N ILE A 278 -3.20 3.15 2.30
CA ILE A 278 -1.88 3.76 2.43
C ILE A 278 -2.06 5.27 2.27
N GLU A 279 -1.48 6.05 3.15
CA GLU A 279 -1.51 7.51 3.10
C GLU A 279 -0.13 8.09 3.45
N PRO A 280 0.20 9.31 3.00
CA PRO A 280 1.44 9.97 3.40
C PRO A 280 1.51 10.14 4.92
N ALA A 281 2.73 10.15 5.48
CA ALA A 281 2.96 10.34 6.92
C ALA A 281 2.60 11.74 7.48
N ASP A 282 2.03 12.64 6.66
CA ASP A 282 1.52 13.93 7.13
C ASP A 282 0.47 13.73 8.23
N LEU A 283 0.42 14.70 9.15
CA LEU A 283 -0.50 14.68 10.27
C LEU A 283 -1.95 14.44 9.81
N ASN A 284 -2.43 15.17 8.81
CA ASN A 284 -3.85 15.17 8.45
C ASN A 284 -4.25 13.87 7.74
N THR A 285 -3.49 13.46 6.74
CA THR A 285 -3.76 12.24 5.95
C THR A 285 -3.65 10.99 6.82
N SER A 286 -2.63 10.94 7.68
CA SER A 286 -2.44 9.83 8.62
C SER A 286 -3.56 9.73 9.66
N THR A 287 -4.03 10.85 10.22
CA THR A 287 -5.15 10.84 11.16
C THR A 287 -6.47 10.53 10.46
N GLY A 288 -6.69 11.06 9.25
CA GLY A 288 -7.87 10.75 8.44
C GLY A 288 -7.96 9.26 8.10
N LEU A 289 -6.83 8.62 7.75
CA LEU A 289 -6.77 7.16 7.58
C LEU A 289 -7.21 6.40 8.84
N ARG A 290 -6.83 6.87 10.04
CA ARG A 290 -7.25 6.23 11.30
C ARG A 290 -8.73 6.48 11.61
N GLU A 291 -9.27 7.64 11.27
CA GLU A 291 -10.70 7.92 11.39
C GLU A 291 -11.51 6.94 10.54
N VAL A 292 -11.16 6.79 9.26
CA VAL A 292 -11.80 5.83 8.33
C VAL A 292 -11.64 4.39 8.82
N GLU A 293 -10.42 3.97 9.21
CA GLU A 293 -10.16 2.63 9.76
C GLU A 293 -11.12 2.31 10.91
N ARG A 294 -11.27 3.22 11.88
CA ARG A 294 -12.10 3.04 13.07
C ARG A 294 -13.59 3.07 12.76
N ALA A 295 -14.02 3.93 11.84
CA ALA A 295 -15.41 4.02 11.41
C ALA A 295 -15.90 2.69 10.82
N VAL A 296 -15.07 2.02 10.01
CA VAL A 296 -15.45 0.75 9.37
C VAL A 296 -15.17 -0.48 10.24
N THR A 297 -14.24 -0.40 11.19
CA THR A 297 -13.86 -1.52 12.08
C THR A 297 -14.59 -1.55 13.43
N GLY A 298 -15.62 -0.72 13.59
CA GLY A 298 -16.44 -0.61 14.79
C GLY A 298 -16.98 -1.93 15.37
N PRO A 299 -17.55 -1.95 16.59
CA PRO A 299 -17.90 -3.19 17.26
C PRO A 299 -19.01 -3.92 16.50
N GLY A 300 -18.74 -5.17 16.13
CA GLY A 300 -19.70 -5.99 15.37
C GLY A 300 -19.59 -5.86 13.85
N SER A 301 -18.64 -5.07 13.32
CA SER A 301 -18.32 -5.01 11.89
C SER A 301 -17.91 -6.38 11.32
N GLY A 302 -17.30 -7.23 12.15
CA GLY A 302 -16.70 -8.49 11.71
C GLY A 302 -15.33 -8.33 11.07
N LEU A 303 -14.83 -7.10 10.92
CA LEU A 303 -13.51 -6.80 10.39
C LEU A 303 -12.44 -6.92 11.48
N THR A 304 -11.23 -7.24 11.04
CA THR A 304 -10.03 -7.19 11.88
C THR A 304 -9.04 -6.21 11.28
N VAL A 305 -8.56 -5.29 12.11
CA VAL A 305 -7.35 -4.52 11.80
C VAL A 305 -6.16 -5.47 11.92
N TYR A 306 -5.72 -5.99 10.79
CA TYR A 306 -4.62 -6.94 10.70
C TYR A 306 -3.28 -6.24 10.96
N SER A 307 -3.14 -4.97 10.56
CA SER A 307 -1.95 -4.16 10.79
C SER A 307 -2.27 -2.67 10.58
N PRO A 308 -1.53 -1.73 11.19
CA PRO A 308 -0.54 -1.90 12.26
C PRO A 308 -1.17 -1.78 13.65
N THR A 309 -2.35 -1.17 13.79
CA THR A 309 -2.95 -0.82 15.09
C THR A 309 -3.68 -2.00 15.75
N LEU A 310 -2.96 -3.08 16.03
CA LEU A 310 -3.53 -4.33 16.56
C LEU A 310 -4.35 -4.09 17.83
N ARG A 311 -5.60 -4.57 17.84
CA ARG A 311 -6.48 -4.49 19.04
C ARG A 311 -6.10 -5.60 20.02
N LEU A 312 -5.38 -5.26 21.09
CA LEU A 312 -4.89 -6.23 22.09
C LEU A 312 -5.95 -6.61 23.12
N TRP A 313 -6.98 -5.77 23.28
CA TRP A 313 -8.12 -5.99 24.16
C TRP A 313 -9.40 -6.30 23.38
N ASP A 314 -10.22 -7.22 23.89
CA ASP A 314 -11.51 -7.56 23.29
C ASP A 314 -12.58 -6.53 23.65
N GLY A 315 -13.31 -6.04 22.64
CA GLY A 315 -14.42 -5.10 22.82
C GLY A 315 -14.00 -3.67 23.16
N TYR A 316 -12.72 -3.33 22.95
CA TYR A 316 -12.20 -1.97 23.08
C TYR A 316 -11.80 -1.42 21.73
N GLU A 317 -11.88 -0.09 21.62
CA GLU A 317 -11.50 0.66 20.43
C GLU A 317 -10.75 1.92 20.83
N PRO A 318 -9.73 2.30 20.05
CA PRO A 318 -9.00 3.52 20.30
C PRO A 318 -9.78 4.76 19.84
N ALA A 319 -9.61 5.85 20.57
CA ALA A 319 -10.20 7.16 20.28
C ALA A 319 -9.19 8.32 20.38
N ASP A 320 -7.90 8.00 20.49
CA ASP A 320 -6.81 8.97 20.43
C ASP A 320 -6.68 9.63 19.04
N ARG A 321 -5.79 10.59 18.86
CA ARG A 321 -5.61 11.29 17.57
C ARG A 321 -5.12 10.33 16.48
N GLY A 322 -4.31 9.34 16.84
CA GLY A 322 -3.93 8.25 15.94
C GLY A 322 -2.81 8.58 14.93
N TRP A 323 -2.09 9.70 15.09
CA TRP A 323 -0.98 10.03 14.19
C TRP A 323 0.17 9.02 14.34
N SER A 324 0.31 8.08 13.41
CA SER A 324 1.23 6.95 13.46
C SER A 324 1.67 6.54 12.07
N PHE A 325 2.97 6.41 11.84
CA PHE A 325 3.54 6.09 10.52
C PHE A 325 4.84 5.29 10.65
N ASP A 326 5.20 4.60 9.57
CA ASP A 326 6.47 3.93 9.40
C ASP A 326 7.42 4.80 8.56
N VAL A 327 8.72 4.54 8.70
CA VAL A 327 9.80 5.25 8.01
C VAL A 327 10.78 4.20 7.49
N ARG A 328 11.18 4.34 6.23
CA ARG A 328 12.17 3.48 5.55
C ARG A 328 13.33 4.34 5.05
N ASP A 329 14.36 3.67 4.53
CA ASP A 329 15.50 4.37 3.96
C ASP A 329 15.07 5.16 2.72
N ASP A 330 15.68 6.32 2.53
CA ASP A 330 15.45 7.17 1.35
C ASP A 330 15.95 6.46 0.09
N LEU A 331 15.26 6.73 -1.02
CA LEU A 331 15.70 6.27 -2.34
C LEU A 331 16.82 7.15 -2.89
N ASP A 332 17.62 6.59 -3.80
CA ASP A 332 18.48 7.38 -4.67
C ASP A 332 17.62 8.34 -5.52
N VAL A 333 18.05 9.61 -5.60
CA VAL A 333 17.35 10.65 -6.36
C VAL A 333 17.28 10.28 -7.85
N PRO A 334 16.08 10.10 -8.43
CA PRO A 334 15.94 9.76 -9.84
C PRO A 334 16.44 10.87 -10.77
N GLY A 335 16.94 10.48 -11.94
CA GLY A 335 17.51 11.42 -12.91
C GLY A 335 16.55 12.51 -13.39
N PHE A 336 15.24 12.24 -13.46
CA PHE A 336 14.25 13.26 -13.81
C PHE A 336 14.05 14.30 -12.69
N GLN A 337 13.97 13.89 -11.41
CA GLN A 337 13.88 14.83 -10.29
C GLN A 337 15.14 15.69 -10.20
N HIS A 338 16.31 15.08 -10.30
CA HIS A 338 17.58 15.80 -10.30
C HIS A 338 17.65 16.86 -11.41
N ARG A 339 17.24 16.52 -12.64
CA ARG A 339 17.23 17.47 -13.76
C ARG A 339 16.22 18.60 -13.57
N LEU A 340 15.04 18.30 -13.01
CA LEU A 340 14.05 19.33 -12.71
C LEU A 340 14.56 20.29 -11.62
N ASP A 341 15.24 19.76 -10.59
CA ASP A 341 15.83 20.58 -9.53
C ASP A 341 16.98 21.45 -10.04
N GLU A 342 17.94 20.87 -10.78
CA GLU A 342 19.09 21.60 -11.32
C GLU A 342 18.75 22.63 -12.40
N GLY A 343 17.68 22.40 -13.17
CA GLY A 343 17.25 23.34 -14.22
C GLY A 343 16.65 24.65 -13.69
N ASN A 344 16.63 24.83 -12.36
CA ASN A 344 16.13 26.01 -11.69
C ASN A 344 17.21 27.11 -11.66
N ASP A 345 17.06 28.13 -12.51
CA ASP A 345 17.97 29.27 -12.57
C ASP A 345 17.70 30.32 -11.47
N SER A 346 16.77 30.07 -10.53
CA SER A 346 16.41 30.99 -9.45
C SER A 346 17.36 30.88 -8.24
N ASP A 347 18.12 31.95 -7.97
CA ASP A 347 18.98 32.06 -6.78
C ASP A 347 18.19 32.12 -5.44
N GLU A 348 16.85 32.19 -5.48
CA GLU A 348 15.98 32.32 -4.31
C GLU A 348 15.49 30.98 -3.74
N GLU A 349 15.68 29.87 -4.47
CA GLU A 349 15.16 28.55 -4.09
C GLU A 349 16.25 27.61 -3.56
N GLU A 350 15.89 26.83 -2.55
CA GLU A 350 16.79 25.81 -1.97
C GLU A 350 16.86 24.59 -2.89
N SER A 351 18.08 24.13 -3.20
CA SER A 351 18.29 22.87 -3.92
C SER A 351 17.64 21.71 -3.15
N GLY A 352 16.97 20.82 -3.88
CA GLY A 352 16.19 19.71 -3.34
C GLY A 352 14.68 19.97 -3.28
N THR A 353 14.21 21.17 -3.64
CA THR A 353 12.75 21.51 -3.59
C THR A 353 11.88 20.56 -4.42
N PHE A 354 12.43 20.04 -5.53
CA PHE A 354 11.74 19.15 -6.47
C PHE A 354 12.18 17.68 -6.34
N VAL A 355 12.85 17.34 -5.25
CA VAL A 355 13.22 15.98 -4.88
C VAL A 355 12.22 15.47 -3.85
N ASN A 356 11.79 14.22 -4.02
CA ASN A 356 10.99 13.48 -3.06
C ASN A 356 11.38 12.01 -3.14
N VAL A 357 12.20 11.60 -2.18
CA VAL A 357 12.74 10.24 -2.06
C VAL A 357 12.50 9.66 -0.67
N ASP A 358 11.86 10.42 0.20
CA ASP A 358 11.61 10.07 1.59
C ASP A 358 10.50 9.03 1.64
N VAL A 359 10.79 7.84 2.17
CA VAL A 359 9.79 6.75 2.25
C VAL A 359 9.16 6.75 3.64
N GLN A 360 8.11 7.57 3.79
CA GLN A 360 7.37 7.72 5.05
C GLN A 360 5.86 7.60 4.80
N PHE A 361 5.21 6.66 5.49
CA PHE A 361 3.82 6.32 5.18
C PHE A 361 3.04 5.80 6.39
N SER A 362 1.75 6.06 6.37
CA SER A 362 0.76 5.43 7.23
C SER A 362 0.03 4.36 6.44
N HIS A 363 -0.28 3.22 7.07
CA HIS A 363 -1.10 2.20 6.42
C HIS A 363 -2.11 1.56 7.37
N SER A 364 -3.09 0.89 6.77
CA SER A 364 -4.06 -0.01 7.42
C SER A 364 -4.27 -1.23 6.54
N ILE A 365 -4.27 -2.41 7.14
CA ILE A 365 -4.68 -3.66 6.49
C ILE A 365 -5.89 -4.21 7.22
N LEU A 366 -7.01 -4.33 6.52
CA LEU A 366 -8.27 -4.85 7.04
C LEU A 366 -8.56 -6.23 6.44
N ARG A 367 -9.16 -7.11 7.25
CA ARG A 367 -9.55 -8.48 6.84
C ARG A 367 -10.93 -8.87 7.36
N LYS A 368 -11.63 -9.73 6.62
CA LYS A 368 -12.95 -10.29 6.98
C LYS A 368 -12.88 -11.64 7.70
N ASP A 369 -11.80 -12.40 7.50
CA ASP A 369 -11.61 -13.76 8.02
C ASP A 369 -11.23 -13.84 9.51
N LYS A 370 -11.21 -12.70 10.22
CA LYS A 370 -10.80 -12.58 11.63
C LYS A 370 -9.34 -12.92 11.90
N LYS A 371 -8.51 -13.08 10.86
CA LYS A 371 -7.10 -13.39 11.03
C LYS A 371 -6.38 -12.19 11.61
N ARG A 372 -5.58 -12.46 12.65
CA ARG A 372 -4.71 -11.47 13.30
C ARG A 372 -3.28 -11.68 12.81
N ARG A 373 -2.50 -10.60 12.68
CA ARG A 373 -1.06 -10.70 12.38
C ARG A 373 -0.31 -11.48 13.46
N PHE A 374 -0.67 -11.26 14.72
CA PHE A 374 -0.20 -12.02 15.87
C PHE A 374 -1.37 -12.46 16.76
N ASP A 375 -1.37 -13.74 17.15
CA ASP A 375 -2.37 -14.31 18.07
C ASP A 375 -2.00 -14.02 19.53
N ILE A 376 -1.92 -12.72 19.87
CA ILE A 376 -1.58 -12.20 21.19
C ILE A 376 -2.70 -11.29 21.69
N ARG A 377 -3.02 -11.43 22.97
CA ARG A 377 -4.01 -10.63 23.70
C ARG A 377 -3.46 -10.18 25.04
N ALA A 378 -3.84 -8.97 25.44
CA ALA A 378 -3.61 -8.49 26.79
C ALA A 378 -4.60 -9.14 27.77
N SER A 379 -4.27 -9.07 29.06
CA SER A 379 -5.04 -9.70 30.14
C SER A 379 -5.00 -8.83 31.38
N GLY A 380 -6.17 -8.49 31.93
CA GLY A 380 -6.28 -7.62 33.10
C GLY A 380 -5.68 -8.19 34.40
N SER A 381 -5.32 -9.48 34.42
CA SER A 381 -4.59 -10.07 35.55
C SER A 381 -3.08 -9.83 35.50
N GLN A 382 -2.56 -9.36 34.37
CA GLN A 382 -1.12 -9.23 34.10
C GLN A 382 -0.72 -7.86 33.54
N HIS A 383 -1.64 -7.20 32.85
CA HIS A 383 -1.39 -6.00 32.08
C HIS A 383 -2.39 -4.92 32.47
N ALA A 384 -1.90 -3.71 32.74
CA ALA A 384 -2.70 -2.50 32.75
C ALA A 384 -3.20 -2.22 31.33
N ARG A 385 -4.40 -1.64 31.24
CA ARG A 385 -5.05 -1.25 29.99
C ARG A 385 -4.93 0.25 29.80
N MET A 386 -4.59 0.72 28.59
CA MET A 386 -4.44 2.16 28.31
C MET A 386 -5.74 2.95 28.50
N ALA A 387 -6.91 2.34 28.28
CA ALA A 387 -8.20 2.96 28.61
C ALA A 387 -8.35 3.34 30.09
N ASP A 388 -7.64 2.66 30.99
CA ASP A 388 -7.75 2.86 32.45
C ASP A 388 -6.53 3.60 33.02
N MET A 389 -5.69 4.22 32.15
CA MET A 389 -4.38 4.76 32.54
C MET A 389 -4.43 5.84 33.62
N GLU A 390 -5.56 6.55 33.75
CA GLU A 390 -5.79 7.54 34.82
C GLU A 390 -5.61 6.92 36.22
N GLU A 391 -6.03 5.66 36.41
CA GLU A 391 -5.93 4.94 37.68
C GLU A 391 -4.48 4.59 38.06
N HIS A 392 -3.56 4.63 37.08
CA HIS A 392 -2.17 4.22 37.21
C HIS A 392 -1.17 5.38 37.21
N VAL A 393 -1.63 6.63 37.15
CA VAL A 393 -0.74 7.79 37.17
C VAL A 393 0.09 7.78 38.46
N THR A 394 1.41 7.93 38.32
CA THR A 394 2.45 7.80 39.35
C THR A 394 2.78 6.37 39.81
N GLU A 395 2.14 5.35 39.25
CA GLU A 395 2.43 3.94 39.53
C GLU A 395 3.41 3.34 38.52
N ARG A 396 4.10 2.28 38.95
CA ARG A 396 4.82 1.39 38.05
C ARG A 396 3.94 0.21 37.69
N ILE A 397 3.74 0.01 36.40
CA ILE A 397 2.80 -0.97 35.84
C ILE A 397 3.49 -1.89 34.85
N ASN A 398 2.81 -2.99 34.52
CA ASN A 398 3.15 -3.84 33.39
C ASN A 398 2.07 -3.68 32.33
N LEU A 399 2.41 -3.64 31.05
CA LEU A 399 1.44 -3.57 29.96
C LEU A 399 1.96 -4.21 28.67
N LEU A 400 1.04 -4.52 27.75
CA LEU A 400 1.37 -4.81 26.36
C LEU A 400 0.96 -3.62 25.51
N ALA A 401 1.80 -3.24 24.55
CA ALA A 401 1.46 -2.22 23.58
C ALA A 401 2.07 -2.52 22.21
N VAL A 402 1.43 -2.05 21.17
CA VAL A 402 1.95 -2.00 19.81
C VAL A 402 2.81 -0.74 19.67
N LYS A 403 4.00 -0.87 19.08
CA LYS A 403 4.84 0.28 18.71
C LYS A 403 4.30 0.91 17.43
N LEU A 404 3.90 2.17 17.51
CA LEU A 404 3.18 2.91 16.47
C LEU A 404 3.94 4.15 15.97
N SER A 405 5.25 4.22 16.22
CA SER A 405 6.14 5.16 15.54
C SER A 405 7.61 4.76 15.71
N HIS A 406 8.46 5.35 14.88
CA HIS A 406 9.88 5.53 15.18
C HIS A 406 10.08 6.60 16.27
N ASN A 407 11.34 6.97 16.55
CA ASN A 407 11.59 8.07 17.50
C ASN A 407 11.08 9.40 16.94
N LEU A 408 10.10 10.00 17.61
CA LEU A 408 9.48 11.28 17.25
C LEU A 408 10.20 12.50 17.84
N SER A 409 11.22 12.30 18.67
CA SER A 409 11.93 13.38 19.34
C SER A 409 13.32 13.62 18.77
N GLU A 410 13.61 14.89 18.45
CA GLU A 410 14.97 15.41 18.28
C GLU A 410 15.63 15.79 19.63
N GLY A 411 14.88 15.66 20.72
CA GLY A 411 15.28 16.05 22.06
C GLY A 411 16.20 15.03 22.73
N LYS A 412 16.48 15.29 24.02
CA LYS A 412 17.38 14.44 24.82
C LYS A 412 16.83 13.03 25.06
N ASN A 413 15.52 12.90 25.20
CA ASN A 413 14.86 11.62 25.47
C ASN A 413 14.14 11.18 24.19
N LYS A 414 14.34 9.92 23.79
CA LYS A 414 13.62 9.35 22.63
C LYS A 414 12.15 9.15 23.00
N LEU A 415 11.27 9.37 22.03
CA LEU A 415 9.82 9.36 22.20
C LEU A 415 9.19 8.44 21.16
N PHE A 416 8.40 7.46 21.58
CA PHE A 416 7.74 6.52 20.68
C PHE A 416 6.25 6.49 20.98
N LYS A 417 5.40 6.65 19.96
CA LYS A 417 3.96 6.43 20.08
C LYS A 417 3.70 4.93 20.28
N VAL A 418 2.82 4.62 21.21
CA VAL A 418 2.37 3.25 21.48
C VAL A 418 0.85 3.22 21.67
N GLY A 419 0.23 2.09 21.38
CA GLY A 419 -1.22 1.87 21.57
C GLY A 419 -1.51 0.41 21.88
N ASP A 420 -2.57 0.10 22.62
CA ASP A 420 -3.00 -1.28 22.91
C ASP A 420 -4.37 -1.60 22.28
N GLY A 421 -4.92 -0.67 21.52
CA GLY A 421 -6.24 -0.72 20.89
C GLY A 421 -7.39 -0.37 21.84
N SER A 422 -7.09 0.16 23.03
CA SER A 422 -8.09 0.64 23.99
C SER A 422 -7.92 2.12 24.36
N GLU A 423 -6.81 2.73 23.96
CA GLU A 423 -6.42 4.09 24.32
C GLU A 423 -7.46 5.14 23.92
N GLN A 424 -7.83 6.02 24.85
CA GLN A 424 -8.77 7.12 24.58
C GLN A 424 -8.06 8.45 24.30
N VAL A 425 -6.77 8.52 24.64
CA VAL A 425 -5.87 9.66 24.42
C VAL A 425 -4.49 9.12 24.07
N GLU A 426 -3.62 9.99 23.59
CA GLU A 426 -2.27 9.63 23.16
C GLU A 426 -1.45 8.99 24.29
N HIS A 427 -0.67 7.97 23.93
CA HIS A 427 0.29 7.31 24.81
C HIS A 427 1.67 7.27 24.17
N TYR A 428 2.69 7.66 24.94
CA TYR A 428 4.07 7.69 24.47
C TYR A 428 5.00 6.96 25.43
N ALA A 429 5.83 6.06 24.91
CA ALA A 429 6.99 5.54 25.62
C ALA A 429 8.13 6.56 25.56
N VAL A 430 8.54 7.08 26.71
CA VAL A 430 9.60 8.08 26.84
C VAL A 430 10.86 7.42 27.39
N LEU A 431 11.88 7.24 26.55
CA LEU A 431 13.15 6.64 26.95
C LEU A 431 14.03 7.69 27.66
N THR A 432 14.00 7.68 28.98
CA THR A 432 14.74 8.63 29.83
C THR A 432 16.12 8.15 30.23
N ARG A 433 16.32 6.82 30.24
CA ARG A 433 17.60 6.19 30.52
C ARG A 433 17.72 4.83 29.82
N GLU A 434 18.60 4.78 28.84
CA GLU A 434 18.96 3.56 28.11
C GLU A 434 19.62 2.53 29.03
N SER A 435 19.27 1.26 28.81
CA SER A 435 19.89 0.10 29.43
C SER A 435 19.68 -1.15 28.57
N VAL A 436 20.43 -2.22 28.85
CA VAL A 436 20.25 -3.52 28.19
C VAL A 436 18.86 -4.13 28.41
N LEU A 437 18.09 -3.63 29.39
CA LEU A 437 16.74 -4.12 29.66
C LEU A 437 15.68 -3.48 28.76
N ASN A 438 16.01 -2.36 28.08
CA ASN A 438 15.04 -1.57 27.33
C ASN A 438 15.49 -1.19 25.92
N GLU A 439 16.60 -1.77 25.43
CA GLU A 439 17.15 -1.51 24.10
C GLU A 439 16.19 -1.88 22.97
N GLU A 440 15.34 -2.89 23.20
CA GLU A 440 14.33 -3.34 22.23
C GLU A 440 13.29 -2.27 21.91
N LEU A 441 13.04 -1.29 22.80
CA LEU A 441 12.12 -0.19 22.49
C LEU A 441 12.56 0.58 21.24
N GLU A 442 13.86 0.77 21.07
CA GLU A 442 14.41 1.47 19.92
C GLU A 442 14.42 0.59 18.67
N HIS A 443 14.84 -0.66 18.80
CA HIS A 443 15.08 -1.56 17.67
C HIS A 443 13.84 -2.29 17.14
N ALA A 444 12.78 -2.40 17.94
CA ALA A 444 11.55 -3.04 17.49
C ALA A 444 10.95 -2.32 16.28
N PRO A 445 10.47 -3.06 15.26
CA PRO A 445 9.86 -2.44 14.09
C PRO A 445 8.49 -1.83 14.41
N TYR A 446 8.03 -0.94 13.54
CA TYR A 446 6.65 -0.45 13.55
C TYR A 446 5.65 -1.61 13.47
N GLY A 447 4.59 -1.56 14.27
CA GLY A 447 3.58 -2.63 14.38
C GLY A 447 3.99 -3.81 15.29
N ALA A 448 5.19 -3.81 15.89
CA ALA A 448 5.60 -4.84 16.84
C ALA A 448 4.82 -4.74 18.16
N ILE A 449 4.54 -5.90 18.78
CA ILE A 449 3.98 -5.97 20.13
C ILE A 449 5.12 -6.01 21.14
N LEU A 450 5.14 -5.03 22.02
CA LEU A 450 6.09 -4.86 23.11
C LEU A 450 5.45 -5.20 24.46
N GLY A 451 6.20 -5.90 25.30
CA GLY A 451 5.90 -6.06 26.71
C GLY A 451 6.71 -5.06 27.51
N PHE A 452 6.03 -4.28 28.35
CA PHE A 452 6.65 -3.36 29.29
C PHE A 452 6.46 -3.91 30.69
N GLU A 453 7.56 -4.09 31.43
CA GLU A 453 7.52 -4.41 32.85
C GLU A 453 8.09 -3.26 33.67
N ASN A 454 7.41 -2.94 34.77
CA ASN A 454 7.83 -1.94 35.73
C ASN A 454 7.98 -0.53 35.12
N VAL A 455 7.16 -0.17 34.13
CA VAL A 455 7.18 1.16 33.49
C VAL A 455 6.39 2.17 34.32
N LEU A 456 6.89 3.39 34.47
CA LEU A 456 6.23 4.44 35.26
C LEU A 456 5.24 5.22 34.38
N ALA A 457 3.96 5.23 34.74
CA ALA A 457 2.95 6.00 34.03
C ALA A 457 2.82 7.42 34.60
N LEU A 458 2.90 8.44 33.76
CA LEU A 458 2.72 9.85 34.12
C LEU A 458 1.74 10.52 33.16
N TRP A 459 0.98 11.47 33.67
CA TRP A 459 0.20 12.39 32.85
C TRP A 459 1.07 13.59 32.43
N ASN A 460 0.98 13.99 31.16
CA ASN A 460 1.61 15.18 30.64
C ASN A 460 0.54 16.25 30.35
N ASP A 461 0.43 17.24 31.23
CA ASP A 461 -0.55 18.34 31.10
C ASP A 461 -0.34 19.20 29.85
N ASP A 462 0.91 19.34 29.39
CA ASP A 462 1.23 20.20 28.24
C ASP A 462 0.78 19.55 26.92
N GLU A 463 0.92 18.22 26.81
CA GLU A 463 0.59 17.45 25.61
C GLU A 463 -0.81 16.80 25.66
N GLY A 464 -1.44 16.75 26.83
CA GLY A 464 -2.72 16.04 27.03
C GLY A 464 -2.61 14.54 26.78
N ALA A 465 -1.48 13.93 27.15
CA ALA A 465 -1.12 12.55 26.82
C ALA A 465 -0.51 11.81 28.03
N TYR A 466 -0.55 10.48 27.99
CA TYR A 466 0.14 9.65 28.97
C TYR A 466 1.57 9.32 28.52
N ASN A 467 2.53 9.58 29.39
CA ASN A 467 3.93 9.21 29.22
C ASN A 467 4.24 7.95 30.03
N LEU A 468 4.61 6.89 29.33
CA LEU A 468 5.21 5.68 29.90
C LEU A 468 6.72 5.91 30.00
N VAL A 469 7.20 6.29 31.18
CA VAL A 469 8.60 6.60 31.43
C VAL A 469 9.40 5.31 31.50
N VAL A 470 10.21 5.09 30.47
CA VAL A 470 11.14 3.96 30.35
C VAL A 470 12.50 4.40 30.85
N ASP A 471 12.89 3.87 32.00
CA ASP A 471 14.18 4.10 32.65
C ASP A 471 14.99 2.80 32.78
N ALA A 472 16.13 2.86 33.46
CA ALA A 472 17.03 1.70 33.61
C ALA A 472 16.47 0.56 34.49
N GLU A 473 15.30 0.74 35.11
CA GLU A 473 14.59 -0.30 35.87
C GLU A 473 13.42 -0.90 35.09
N THR A 474 13.13 -0.37 33.91
CA THR A 474 12.05 -0.81 33.03
C THR A 474 12.58 -1.90 32.09
N VAL A 475 11.86 -3.01 31.98
CA VAL A 475 12.13 -4.05 30.97
C VAL A 475 11.20 -3.84 29.79
N VAL A 476 11.76 -3.86 28.58
CA VAL A 476 11.00 -3.82 27.32
C VAL A 476 11.45 -4.99 26.47
N ASP A 477 10.52 -5.89 26.15
CA ASP A 477 10.77 -7.08 25.33
C ASP A 477 9.90 -7.06 24.07
N ILE A 478 10.45 -7.52 22.94
CA ILE A 478 9.65 -7.83 21.75
C ILE A 478 8.90 -9.13 22.00
N VAL A 479 7.57 -9.04 22.09
CA VAL A 479 6.69 -10.21 22.21
C VAL A 479 6.41 -10.80 20.82
N ALA A 480 6.22 -9.94 19.81
CA ALA A 480 6.10 -10.33 18.41
C ALA A 480 6.45 -9.16 17.45
N ALA A 481 7.02 -9.46 16.29
CA ALA A 481 7.41 -8.49 15.25
C ALA A 481 7.25 -9.08 13.83
#